data_AF-A0AAZ1XGB4-F1
#
_entry.id   AF-A0AAZ1XGB4-F1
#
_cell.length_a   1.000
_cell.length_b   1.000
_cell.length_c   1.000
_cell.angle_alpha   90.00
_cell.angle_beta   90.00
_cell.angle_gamma   90.00
#
_symmetry.space_group_name_H-M   'P 1'
#
loop_
_entity.id
_entity.type
_entity.pdbx_description
1 polymer ?
#
loop_
_entity_poly.entity_id
_entity_poly.type
_entity_poly.pdbx_seq_one_letter_code
_entity_poly.pdbx_strand_id
1 'polypeptide(L)'
;MNRFGSQPHSFTMKCPVMSVVQSREQIHCDPEYVQVIREIPYGNWDNELQWLLCLDDHLLVALEDASLIQMNIDVNVKDIRVQGRRREILRPVKIMENEGEFLALKLVRDRYAYSMEATCPKVNASTADKTVLRILKRRIGLTRRGTYHNEALTLSDLSVNQTDTFTVHETSEFVTLSIPTAQILQTKPCTDDTRLLQPFYRVDAVLTFRETNHKMHWTMESTLPCIEMVCGKIPADQLFLKYSDQPSLQEQLRHVQSHLNHILPHSNDLV
;
A
#
# COMPACT_ATOMS: atom_id res chain seq x y z
N MET A 1 -42.03 60.01 20.96
CA MET A 1 -40.56 59.96 21.05
C MET A 1 -40.11 58.53 20.79
N ASN A 2 -39.12 58.36 19.91
CA ASN A 2 -38.79 57.13 19.18
C ASN A 2 -37.72 56.27 19.87
N ARG A 3 -37.93 54.95 19.75
CA ARG A 3 -36.98 53.87 19.44
C ARG A 3 -35.76 53.67 20.37
N PHE A 4 -35.86 52.65 21.22
CA PHE A 4 -34.72 51.83 21.63
C PHE A 4 -34.26 51.00 20.43
N GLY A 5 -33.16 51.40 19.80
CA GLY A 5 -32.46 50.58 18.83
C GLY A 5 -31.51 49.64 19.55
N SER A 6 -31.94 48.40 19.82
CA SER A 6 -31.00 47.32 20.14
C SER A 6 -30.45 46.79 18.82
N GLN A 7 -29.20 47.13 18.52
CA GLN A 7 -28.47 46.58 17.38
C GLN A 7 -28.11 45.11 17.72
N PRO A 8 -28.62 44.10 17.01
CA PRO A 8 -28.19 42.73 17.25
C PRO A 8 -26.72 42.65 16.80
N HIS A 9 -25.82 42.35 17.74
CA HIS A 9 -24.46 41.96 17.40
C HIS A 9 -24.55 40.65 16.62
N SER A 10 -24.52 40.75 15.29
CA SER A 10 -24.37 39.58 14.43
C SER A 10 -22.98 39.02 14.68
N PHE A 11 -22.89 37.96 15.46
CA PHE A 11 -21.68 37.16 15.53
C PHE A 11 -21.51 36.47 14.19
N THR A 12 -20.74 37.07 13.30
CA THR A 12 -20.27 36.39 12.09
C THR A 12 -19.29 35.33 12.54
N MET A 13 -19.78 34.09 12.71
CA MET A 13 -18.90 32.93 12.84
C MET A 13 -18.10 32.84 11.54
N LYS A 14 -16.84 33.27 11.57
CA LYS A 14 -15.90 32.90 10.52
C LYS A 14 -15.74 31.38 10.64
N CYS A 15 -16.19 30.63 9.62
CA CYS A 15 -15.78 29.25 9.50
C CYS A 15 -14.24 29.23 9.65
N PRO A 16 -13.68 28.52 10.64
CA PRO A 16 -12.24 28.44 10.76
C PRO A 16 -11.73 27.94 9.41
N VAL A 17 -10.80 28.69 8.83
CA VAL A 17 -10.11 28.28 7.60
C VAL A 17 -9.36 27.03 7.99
N MET A 18 -9.96 25.87 7.73
CA MET A 18 -9.26 24.61 7.81
C MET A 18 -8.16 24.71 6.76
N SER A 19 -6.90 24.78 7.22
CA SER A 19 -5.76 24.62 6.34
C SER A 19 -6.02 23.41 5.47
N VAL A 20 -5.94 23.58 4.15
CA VAL A 20 -6.12 22.50 3.18
C VAL A 20 -5.12 21.41 3.57
N VAL A 21 -5.59 20.38 4.30
CA VAL A 21 -4.78 19.24 4.68
C VAL A 21 -4.53 18.48 3.40
N GLN A 22 -3.42 18.83 2.73
CA GLN A 22 -2.83 17.95 1.73
C GLN A 22 -2.45 16.69 2.48
N SER A 23 -3.01 15.56 2.05
CA SER A 23 -2.77 14.31 2.72
C SER A 23 -1.86 13.47 1.84
N ARG A 24 -0.69 13.11 2.38
CA ARG A 24 0.29 12.27 1.66
C ARG A 24 0.32 10.86 2.22
N GLU A 25 0.21 9.90 1.31
CA GLU A 25 0.43 8.47 1.54
C GLU A 25 1.52 7.96 0.60
N GLN A 26 2.48 7.23 1.14
CA GLN A 26 3.52 6.56 0.38
C GLN A 26 3.58 5.09 0.78
N ILE A 27 3.54 4.20 -0.19
CA ILE A 27 3.60 2.77 0.00
C ILE A 27 4.79 2.24 -0.77
N HIS A 28 5.60 1.43 -0.09
CA HIS A 28 6.70 0.68 -0.68
C HIS A 28 6.40 -0.81 -0.53
N CYS A 29 6.33 -1.51 -1.65
CA CYS A 29 6.03 -2.93 -1.72
C CYS A 29 7.23 -3.67 -2.32
N ASP A 30 8.13 -4.11 -1.45
CA ASP A 30 9.22 -5.00 -1.83
C ASP A 30 8.78 -6.47 -1.79
N PRO A 31 9.57 -7.39 -2.38
CA PRO A 31 9.35 -8.81 -2.25
C PRO A 31 9.33 -9.28 -0.79
N GLU A 32 10.23 -8.75 0.04
CA GLU A 32 10.41 -9.18 1.44
C GLU A 32 9.73 -8.29 2.46
N TYR A 33 9.66 -6.98 2.19
CA TYR A 33 9.18 -5.98 3.14
C TYR A 33 8.11 -5.08 2.54
N VAL A 34 7.26 -4.57 3.41
CA VAL A 34 6.27 -3.55 3.06
C VAL A 34 6.49 -2.37 4.00
N GLN A 35 6.43 -1.17 3.43
CA GLN A 35 6.52 0.07 4.19
C GLN A 35 5.36 0.98 3.82
N VAL A 36 4.73 1.57 4.83
CA VAL A 36 3.69 2.59 4.68
C VAL A 36 4.13 3.83 5.43
N ILE A 37 4.16 4.97 4.74
CA ILE A 37 4.45 6.28 5.30
C ILE A 37 3.21 7.16 5.13
N ARG A 38 2.73 7.75 6.21
CA ARG A 38 1.66 8.73 6.18
C ARG A 38 2.01 9.93 7.05
N GLU A 39 1.53 11.10 6.67
CA GLU A 39 1.68 12.30 7.51
C GLU A 39 0.95 12.12 8.84
N ILE A 40 1.47 12.75 9.90
CA ILE A 40 0.81 12.77 11.20
C ILE A 40 -0.54 13.46 11.05
N PRO A 41 -1.64 12.86 11.52
CA PRO A 41 -2.94 13.45 11.39
C PRO A 41 -3.04 14.74 12.20
N TYR A 42 -3.59 15.79 11.60
CA TYR A 42 -3.87 17.05 12.28
C TYR A 42 -4.94 16.84 13.36
N GLY A 43 -4.64 17.17 14.62
CA GLY A 43 -5.56 16.99 15.75
C GLY A 43 -4.83 16.55 17.02
N ASN A 44 -5.54 15.86 17.92
CA ASN A 44 -5.06 15.37 19.22
C ASN A 44 -4.02 14.23 19.09
N TRP A 45 -3.00 14.43 18.27
CA TRP A 45 -1.78 13.66 18.20
C TRP A 45 -0.83 14.14 19.30
N ASP A 46 -1.28 14.00 20.55
CA ASP A 46 -0.46 14.36 21.70
C ASP A 46 0.34 13.13 22.15
N ASN A 47 1.64 13.31 22.36
CA ASN A 47 2.57 12.24 22.79
C ASN A 47 2.36 11.83 24.26
N GLU A 48 1.44 12.49 24.97
CA GLU A 48 1.13 12.21 26.38
C GLU A 48 0.41 10.87 26.61
N LEU A 49 -0.24 10.26 25.60
CA LEU A 49 -0.88 8.94 25.73
C LEU A 49 -0.35 7.93 24.72
N GLN A 50 -0.26 6.66 25.16
CA GLN A 50 0.23 5.55 24.37
C GLN A 50 -0.73 5.17 23.24
N TRP A 51 -0.24 5.24 22.00
CA TRP A 51 -0.91 4.68 20.83
C TRP A 51 -0.66 3.17 20.76
N LEU A 52 -1.68 2.45 20.30
CA LEU A 52 -1.63 1.00 20.10
C LEU A 52 -1.69 0.69 18.60
N LEU A 53 -0.98 -0.35 18.19
CA LEU A 53 -1.12 -1.00 16.90
C LEU A 53 -2.29 -1.95 16.94
N CYS A 54 -3.10 -1.92 15.90
CA CYS A 54 -4.17 -2.86 15.64
C CYS A 54 -3.94 -3.49 14.27
N LEU A 55 -3.55 -4.76 14.25
CA LEU A 55 -3.43 -5.54 13.01
C LEU A 55 -4.65 -6.44 12.86
N ASP A 56 -5.25 -6.40 11.67
CA ASP A 56 -6.41 -7.20 11.27
C ASP A 56 -7.64 -7.02 12.17
N ASP A 57 -7.76 -5.92 12.91
CA ASP A 57 -8.82 -5.69 13.92
C ASP A 57 -8.83 -6.67 15.11
N HIS A 58 -7.78 -7.49 15.29
CA HIS A 58 -7.72 -8.49 16.36
C HIS A 58 -6.46 -8.38 17.24
N LEU A 59 -5.33 -7.95 16.69
CA LEU A 59 -4.06 -7.94 17.41
C LEU A 59 -3.73 -6.52 17.87
N LEU A 60 -3.80 -6.30 19.19
CA LEU A 60 -3.46 -5.04 19.83
C LEU A 60 -2.10 -5.11 20.53
N VAL A 61 -1.18 -4.24 20.13
CA VAL A 61 0.19 -4.18 20.69
C VAL A 61 0.58 -2.73 20.92
N ALA A 62 1.30 -2.41 21.98
CA ALA A 62 1.83 -1.06 22.18
C ALA A 62 2.84 -0.71 21.09
N LEU A 63 2.93 0.56 20.70
CA LEU A 63 3.92 0.99 19.69
C LEU A 63 5.35 0.61 20.06
N GLU A 64 5.71 0.71 21.35
CA GLU A 64 7.01 0.30 21.90
C GLU A 64 7.32 -1.19 21.70
N ASP A 65 6.28 -2.01 21.60
CA ASP A 65 6.35 -3.46 21.47
C ASP A 65 6.12 -3.95 20.02
N ALA A 66 6.08 -3.04 19.04
CA ALA A 66 5.82 -3.37 17.62
C ALA A 66 6.76 -4.46 17.08
N SER A 67 8.01 -4.49 17.57
CA SER A 67 9.00 -5.49 17.18
C SER A 67 8.58 -6.93 17.53
N LEU A 68 7.74 -7.13 18.54
CA LEU A 68 7.20 -8.44 18.93
C LEU A 68 6.32 -9.05 17.83
N ILE A 69 5.72 -8.20 16.98
CA ILE A 69 4.91 -8.61 15.83
C ILE A 69 5.63 -8.37 14.50
N GLN A 70 6.97 -8.34 14.54
CA GLN A 70 7.83 -8.18 13.37
C GLN A 70 7.53 -6.92 12.55
N MET A 71 7.09 -5.86 13.25
CA MET A 71 6.91 -4.53 12.71
C MET A 71 7.94 -3.57 13.30
N ASN A 72 8.44 -2.67 12.47
CA ASN A 72 9.25 -1.54 12.88
C ASN A 72 8.47 -0.25 12.63
N ILE A 73 8.47 0.64 13.61
CA ILE A 73 7.71 1.88 13.54
C ILE A 73 8.63 3.03 13.92
N ASP A 74 8.62 4.02 13.05
CA ASP A 74 9.32 5.28 13.26
C ASP A 74 8.28 6.40 13.19
N VAL A 75 8.13 7.13 14.30
CA VAL A 75 7.24 8.27 14.42
C VAL A 75 8.11 9.52 14.48
N ASN A 76 8.11 10.29 13.41
CA ASN A 76 8.82 11.57 13.34
C ASN A 76 7.84 12.73 13.63
N VAL A 77 8.28 13.98 13.55
CA VAL A 77 7.44 15.18 13.73
C VAL A 77 6.43 15.34 12.60
N LYS A 78 6.75 14.83 11.40
CA LYS A 78 5.92 15.02 10.20
C LYS A 78 5.14 13.78 9.79
N ASP A 79 5.75 12.60 9.89
CA ASP A 79 5.21 11.37 9.35
C ASP A 79 5.36 10.20 10.32
N ILE A 80 4.53 9.20 10.08
CA ILE A 80 4.57 7.89 10.72
C ILE A 80 4.94 6.91 9.63
N ARG A 81 6.02 6.18 9.87
CA ARG A 81 6.51 5.10 9.02
C ARG A 81 6.30 3.78 9.74
N VAL A 82 5.59 2.87 9.09
CA VAL A 82 5.48 1.48 9.54
C VAL A 82 6.08 0.59 8.48
N GLN A 83 6.94 -0.32 8.91
CA GLN A 83 7.55 -1.35 8.07
C GLN A 83 7.32 -2.71 8.69
N GLY A 84 7.09 -3.74 7.89
CA GLY A 84 7.05 -5.12 8.36
C GLY A 84 7.37 -6.11 7.25
N ARG A 85 7.52 -7.38 7.63
CA ARG A 85 7.76 -8.46 6.66
C ARG A 85 6.50 -8.79 5.89
N ARG A 86 6.60 -8.77 4.56
CA ARG A 86 5.48 -8.96 3.63
C ARG A 86 4.65 -10.20 3.98
N ARG A 87 5.34 -11.35 4.14
CA ARG A 87 4.72 -12.66 4.40
C ARG A 87 3.98 -12.78 5.74
N GLU A 88 4.18 -11.83 6.65
CA GLU A 88 3.67 -11.89 8.03
C GLU A 88 2.54 -10.90 8.25
N ILE A 89 2.62 -9.74 7.59
CA ILE A 89 1.69 -8.62 7.82
C ILE A 89 0.66 -8.47 6.70
N LEU A 90 0.93 -9.01 5.50
CA LEU A 90 -0.01 -8.95 4.39
C LEU A 90 -0.88 -10.20 4.34
N ARG A 91 -2.15 -9.99 4.00
CA ARG A 91 -3.10 -11.06 3.69
C ARG A 91 -3.49 -11.04 2.22
N PRO A 92 -3.63 -12.19 1.56
CA PRO A 92 -4.15 -12.23 0.20
C PRO A 92 -5.61 -11.79 0.19
N VAL A 93 -5.96 -10.92 -0.75
CA VAL A 93 -7.32 -10.42 -0.95
C VAL A 93 -7.70 -10.58 -2.42
N LYS A 94 -8.87 -11.17 -2.65
CA LYS A 94 -9.51 -11.29 -3.96
C LYS A 94 -10.52 -10.16 -4.12
N ILE A 95 -10.23 -9.23 -5.03
CA ILE A 95 -11.19 -8.18 -5.42
C ILE A 95 -11.40 -8.31 -6.92
N MET A 96 -12.60 -8.74 -7.30
CA MET A 96 -12.96 -9.11 -8.67
C MET A 96 -12.07 -10.27 -9.18
N GLU A 97 -11.51 -10.15 -10.38
CA GLU A 97 -10.71 -11.19 -11.04
C GLU A 97 -9.23 -11.18 -10.64
N ASN A 98 -8.77 -10.14 -9.94
CA ASN A 98 -7.34 -9.95 -9.63
C ASN A 98 -7.06 -10.17 -8.14
N GLU A 99 -6.00 -10.93 -7.83
CA GLU A 99 -5.51 -11.10 -6.46
C GLU A 99 -4.51 -9.99 -6.10
N GLY A 100 -4.66 -9.40 -4.91
CA GLY A 100 -3.68 -8.49 -4.30
C GLY A 100 -3.34 -8.94 -2.89
N GLU A 101 -2.44 -8.21 -2.24
CA GLU A 101 -2.09 -8.42 -0.83
C GLU A 101 -2.42 -7.16 -0.05
N PHE A 102 -3.03 -7.31 1.13
CA PHE A 102 -3.61 -6.23 1.92
C PHE A 102 -3.00 -6.18 3.31
N LEU A 103 -2.62 -4.98 3.73
CA LEU A 103 -2.20 -4.65 5.08
C LEU A 103 -3.39 -4.03 5.82
N ALA A 104 -3.94 -4.73 6.81
CA ALA A 104 -5.05 -4.26 7.63
C ALA A 104 -4.56 -3.59 8.93
N LEU A 105 -3.75 -2.55 8.81
CA LEU A 105 -3.10 -1.91 9.97
C LEU A 105 -3.77 -0.59 10.36
N LYS A 106 -4.03 -0.42 11.66
CA LYS A 106 -4.54 0.83 12.24
C LYS A 106 -3.76 1.19 13.50
N LEU A 107 -3.56 2.47 13.75
CA LEU A 107 -3.14 2.99 15.05
C LEU A 107 -4.38 3.39 15.83
N VAL A 108 -4.52 2.95 17.07
CA VAL A 108 -5.71 3.21 17.88
C VAL A 108 -5.35 3.83 19.21
N ARG A 109 -6.18 4.78 19.66
CA ARG A 109 -6.06 5.48 20.94
C ARG A 109 -7.45 5.79 21.48
N ASP A 110 -7.82 5.23 22.63
CA ASP A 110 -9.14 5.38 23.27
C ASP A 110 -10.30 5.27 22.25
N ARG A 111 -10.88 6.40 21.84
CA ARG A 111 -11.98 6.49 20.87
C ARG A 111 -11.54 6.95 19.49
N TYR A 112 -10.26 6.90 19.16
CA TYR A 112 -9.73 7.31 17.87
C TYR A 112 -8.95 6.19 17.19
N ALA A 113 -8.99 6.18 15.86
CA ALA A 113 -8.23 5.29 15.01
C ALA A 113 -7.66 6.06 13.81
N TYR A 114 -6.42 5.75 13.46
CA TYR A 114 -5.73 6.23 12.28
C TYR A 114 -5.39 5.04 11.38
N SER A 115 -5.91 5.02 10.15
CA SER A 115 -5.62 3.95 9.21
C SER A 115 -4.16 4.05 8.77
N MET A 116 -3.47 2.91 8.71
CA MET A 116 -2.19 2.68 8.05
C MET A 116 -2.33 1.54 7.02
N GLU A 117 -3.57 1.31 6.57
CA GLU A 117 -3.91 0.21 5.68
C GLU A 117 -3.38 0.49 4.27
N ALA A 118 -2.89 -0.54 3.60
CA ALA A 118 -2.33 -0.43 2.27
C ALA A 118 -2.57 -1.71 1.47
N THR A 119 -2.51 -1.62 0.15
CA THR A 119 -2.55 -2.80 -0.73
C THR A 119 -1.28 -2.88 -1.55
N CYS A 120 -0.63 -4.04 -1.53
CA CYS A 120 0.49 -4.34 -2.40
C CYS A 120 0.06 -5.27 -3.55
N PRO A 121 0.55 -5.02 -4.76
CA PRO A 121 0.48 -5.99 -5.86
C PRO A 121 1.38 -7.20 -5.56
N LYS A 122 1.03 -8.38 -6.04
CA LYS A 122 1.83 -9.60 -5.84
C LYS A 122 3.22 -9.49 -6.48
N VAL A 123 4.20 -10.12 -5.84
CA VAL A 123 5.62 -10.12 -6.29
C VAL A 123 5.78 -10.61 -7.73
N ASN A 124 4.92 -11.54 -8.18
CA ASN A 124 5.00 -12.12 -9.53
C ASN A 124 4.08 -11.44 -10.55
N ALA A 125 3.47 -10.29 -10.22
CA ALA A 125 2.55 -9.59 -11.12
C ALA A 125 3.24 -8.90 -12.32
N SER A 126 4.58 -8.96 -12.41
CA SER A 126 5.40 -8.32 -13.44
C SER A 126 5.14 -8.79 -14.88
N THR A 127 4.44 -9.90 -15.09
CA THR A 127 4.17 -10.44 -16.43
C THR A 127 2.90 -9.90 -17.06
N ALA A 128 2.09 -9.14 -16.32
CA ALA A 128 0.86 -8.60 -16.87
C ALA A 128 1.13 -7.41 -17.79
N ASP A 129 0.46 -7.37 -18.94
CA ASP A 129 0.47 -6.19 -19.83
C ASP A 129 0.00 -4.91 -19.12
N LYS A 130 -0.80 -5.08 -18.06
CA LYS A 130 -1.34 -4.02 -17.23
C LYS A 130 -1.08 -4.31 -15.76
N THR A 131 -0.56 -3.31 -15.06
CA THR A 131 -0.43 -3.31 -13.60
C THR A 131 -1.74 -2.85 -12.99
N VAL A 132 -2.29 -3.65 -12.08
CA VAL A 132 -3.51 -3.32 -11.35
C VAL A 132 -3.16 -2.88 -9.93
N LEU A 133 -3.39 -1.61 -9.64
CA LEU A 133 -3.16 -1.00 -8.32
C LEU A 133 -4.49 -0.71 -7.66
N ARG A 134 -4.52 -0.84 -6.34
CA ARG A 134 -5.70 -0.54 -5.52
C ARG A 134 -5.35 0.56 -4.54
N ILE A 135 -6.27 1.50 -4.40
CA ILE A 135 -6.15 2.64 -3.50
C ILE A 135 -7.37 2.59 -2.60
N LEU A 136 -7.14 2.52 -1.30
CA LEU A 136 -8.21 2.47 -0.31
C LEU A 136 -8.87 3.84 -0.18
N LYS A 137 -10.19 3.86 -0.31
CA LYS A 137 -11.02 5.04 -0.11
C LYS A 137 -11.25 5.21 1.38
N ARG A 138 -10.32 5.86 2.06
CA ARG A 138 -10.43 6.16 3.50
C ARG A 138 -10.31 7.65 3.73
N ARG A 139 -11.03 8.14 4.74
CA ARG A 139 -10.81 9.50 5.25
C ARG A 139 -9.41 9.56 5.82
N ILE A 140 -8.63 10.53 5.37
CA ILE A 140 -7.29 10.74 5.92
C ILE A 140 -7.43 11.62 7.15
N GLY A 141 -6.91 11.13 8.27
CA GLY A 141 -7.04 11.75 9.59
C GLY A 141 -7.54 10.80 10.66
N LEU A 142 -7.66 11.32 11.89
CA LEU A 142 -8.20 10.56 13.01
C LEU A 142 -9.70 10.32 12.83
N THR A 143 -10.10 9.06 12.89
CA THR A 143 -11.51 8.63 12.85
C THR A 143 -11.96 8.22 14.25
N ARG A 144 -13.23 8.44 14.59
CA ARG A 144 -13.76 8.00 15.89
C ARG A 144 -14.02 6.48 15.86
N ARG A 145 -13.57 5.77 16.89
CA ARG A 145 -13.74 4.34 17.08
C ARG A 145 -15.20 4.03 17.38
N GLY A 146 -15.75 3.00 16.72
CA GLY A 146 -17.12 2.53 16.92
C GLY A 146 -18.19 3.30 16.14
N THR A 147 -17.86 4.42 15.51
CA THR A 147 -18.72 5.03 14.49
C THR A 147 -18.42 4.35 13.16
N TYR A 148 -19.35 3.52 12.68
CA TYR A 148 -19.39 3.11 11.27
C TYR A 148 -19.66 4.36 10.43
N HIS A 149 -18.63 5.13 10.12
CA HIS A 149 -18.72 6.15 9.09
C HIS A 149 -18.72 5.44 7.74
N ASN A 150 -19.88 4.88 7.39
CA ASN A 150 -20.23 4.36 6.06
C ASN A 150 -20.45 5.50 5.05
N GLU A 151 -19.80 6.64 5.24
CA GLU A 151 -19.77 7.69 4.22
C GLU A 151 -18.65 7.30 3.25
N ALA A 152 -19.03 6.46 2.29
CA ALA A 152 -18.18 6.11 1.17
C ALA A 152 -17.78 7.42 0.48
N LEU A 153 -16.47 7.70 0.44
CA LEU A 153 -15.95 8.79 -0.38
C LEU A 153 -16.34 8.52 -1.84
N THR A 154 -16.55 9.54 -2.65
CA THR A 154 -16.86 9.38 -4.07
C THR A 154 -15.79 10.08 -4.88
N LEU A 155 -15.11 9.36 -5.76
CA LEU A 155 -14.07 9.92 -6.61
C LEU A 155 -14.67 11.00 -7.51
N SER A 156 -14.12 12.21 -7.44
CA SER A 156 -14.50 13.31 -8.32
C SER A 156 -13.49 13.48 -9.45
N ASP A 157 -12.21 13.32 -9.14
CA ASP A 157 -11.12 13.50 -10.09
C ASP A 157 -9.91 12.65 -9.68
N LEU A 158 -9.12 12.24 -10.66
CA LEU A 158 -7.94 11.41 -10.50
C LEU A 158 -6.94 11.71 -11.61
N SER A 159 -5.72 12.04 -11.22
CA SER A 159 -4.59 12.14 -12.13
C SER A 159 -3.48 11.18 -11.75
N VAL A 160 -2.77 10.66 -12.75
CA VAL A 160 -1.58 9.82 -12.59
C VAL A 160 -0.41 10.51 -13.26
N ASN A 161 0.65 10.80 -12.51
CA ASN A 161 1.74 11.63 -13.00
C ASN A 161 2.54 10.97 -14.13
N GLN A 162 2.63 9.64 -14.12
CA GLN A 162 3.43 8.88 -15.09
C GLN A 162 2.77 8.76 -16.46
N THR A 163 1.44 8.83 -16.54
CA THR A 163 0.71 8.59 -17.78
C THR A 163 -0.74 9.04 -17.73
N ASP A 164 -1.26 9.50 -18.88
CA ASP A 164 -2.68 9.76 -19.10
C ASP A 164 -3.44 8.52 -19.61
N THR A 165 -2.73 7.43 -19.92
CA THR A 165 -3.33 6.17 -20.42
C THR A 165 -3.55 5.20 -19.27
N PHE A 166 -4.72 5.24 -18.65
CA PHE A 166 -5.11 4.31 -17.61
C PHE A 166 -6.63 4.11 -17.59
N THR A 167 -7.08 3.03 -16.96
CA THR A 167 -8.50 2.82 -16.68
C THR A 167 -8.76 2.80 -15.18
N VAL A 168 -9.92 3.31 -14.79
CA VAL A 168 -10.31 3.46 -13.39
C VAL A 168 -11.59 2.68 -13.16
N HIS A 169 -11.61 1.92 -12.07
CA HIS A 169 -12.82 1.29 -11.57
C HIS A 169 -12.99 1.64 -10.09
N GLU A 170 -14.15 2.16 -9.72
CA GLU A 170 -14.45 2.61 -8.37
C GLU A 170 -15.47 1.68 -7.71
N THR A 171 -15.23 1.35 -6.43
CA THR A 171 -16.16 0.65 -5.54
C THR A 171 -16.39 1.50 -4.29
N SER A 172 -17.19 1.03 -3.33
CA SER A 172 -17.35 1.72 -2.04
C SER A 172 -16.04 1.82 -1.25
N GLU A 173 -15.14 0.84 -1.39
CA GLU A 173 -13.92 0.74 -0.57
C GLU A 173 -12.63 1.03 -1.32
N PHE A 174 -12.59 0.81 -2.63
CA PHE A 174 -11.38 0.90 -3.43
C PHE A 174 -11.57 1.72 -4.70
N VAL A 175 -10.52 2.46 -5.08
CA VAL A 175 -10.26 2.90 -6.45
C VAL A 175 -9.23 1.94 -7.04
N THR A 176 -9.57 1.31 -8.17
CA THR A 176 -8.68 0.39 -8.89
C THR A 176 -8.14 1.10 -10.13
N LEU A 177 -6.82 1.20 -10.22
CA LEU A 177 -6.12 1.72 -11.39
C LEU A 177 -5.56 0.57 -12.19
N SER A 178 -5.84 0.51 -13.49
CA SER A 178 -5.14 -0.39 -14.41
C SER A 178 -4.33 0.45 -15.39
N ILE A 179 -3.01 0.31 -15.31
CA ILE A 179 -2.04 1.12 -16.06
C ILE A 179 -1.20 0.18 -16.92
N PRO A 180 -0.96 0.47 -18.22
CA PRO A 180 -0.03 -0.30 -19.04
C PRO A 180 1.34 -0.37 -18.35
N THR A 181 1.82 -1.58 -18.05
CA THR A 181 3.01 -1.77 -17.22
C THR A 181 4.24 -1.13 -17.84
N ALA A 182 4.36 -1.17 -19.16
CA ALA A 182 5.46 -0.56 -19.91
C ALA A 182 5.60 0.97 -19.71
N GLN A 183 4.55 1.67 -19.26
CA GLN A 183 4.60 3.13 -19.04
C GLN A 183 5.12 3.52 -17.64
N ILE A 184 5.10 2.58 -16.69
CA ILE A 184 5.47 2.82 -15.30
C ILE A 184 6.66 1.99 -14.82
N LEU A 185 7.02 0.94 -15.58
CA LEU A 185 8.14 0.07 -15.28
C LEU A 185 9.47 0.78 -15.55
N GLN A 186 10.35 0.70 -14.56
CA GLN A 186 11.69 1.24 -14.57
C GLN A 186 12.65 0.17 -14.06
N THR A 187 13.96 0.38 -14.26
CA THR A 187 15.00 -0.54 -13.79
C THR A 187 16.10 0.22 -13.07
N LYS A 188 16.55 -0.34 -11.94
CA LYS A 188 17.74 0.14 -11.20
C LYS A 188 18.71 -1.02 -10.97
N PRO A 189 20.02 -0.78 -10.77
CA PRO A 189 20.94 -1.85 -10.37
C PRO A 189 20.52 -2.46 -9.03
N CYS A 190 20.67 -3.78 -8.87
CA CYS A 190 20.43 -4.43 -7.59
C CYS A 190 21.47 -4.02 -6.56
N THR A 191 21.06 -3.91 -5.29
CA THR A 191 21.93 -3.51 -4.18
C THR A 191 23.06 -4.52 -3.94
N ASP A 192 22.77 -5.81 -4.09
CA ASP A 192 23.70 -6.88 -3.74
C ASP A 192 24.59 -7.33 -4.91
N ASP A 193 24.17 -7.09 -6.16
CA ASP A 193 24.93 -7.43 -7.36
C ASP A 193 24.63 -6.45 -8.49
N THR A 194 25.62 -5.65 -8.86
CA THR A 194 25.52 -4.62 -9.91
C THR A 194 25.36 -5.20 -11.32
N ARG A 195 25.54 -6.53 -11.48
CA ARG A 195 25.26 -7.26 -12.73
C ARG A 195 23.79 -7.61 -12.89
N LEU A 196 23.02 -7.53 -11.82
CA LEU A 196 21.58 -7.75 -11.82
C LEU A 196 20.84 -6.42 -11.93
N LEU A 197 19.75 -6.44 -12.69
CA LEU A 197 18.80 -5.34 -12.75
C LEU A 197 17.61 -5.66 -11.87
N GLN A 198 17.15 -4.66 -11.12
CA GLN A 198 15.92 -4.71 -10.36
C GLN A 198 14.86 -3.90 -11.09
N PRO A 199 13.86 -4.56 -11.69
CA PRO A 199 12.69 -3.89 -12.19
C PRO A 199 11.86 -3.36 -11.01
N PHE A 200 11.24 -2.22 -11.18
CA PHE A 200 10.28 -1.67 -10.24
C PHE A 200 9.32 -0.76 -10.99
N TYR A 201 8.11 -0.60 -10.50
CA TYR A 201 7.23 0.45 -11.00
C TYR A 201 6.89 1.42 -9.89
N ARG A 202 6.74 2.68 -10.30
CA ARG A 202 6.36 3.77 -9.41
C ARG A 202 5.18 4.50 -10.01
N VAL A 203 4.16 4.72 -9.19
CA VAL A 203 2.95 5.45 -9.55
C VAL A 203 2.71 6.54 -8.52
N ASP A 204 2.63 7.78 -8.99
CA ASP A 204 2.23 8.94 -8.20
C ASP A 204 0.87 9.39 -8.70
N ALA A 205 -0.16 9.25 -7.87
CA ALA A 205 -1.53 9.60 -8.17
C ALA A 205 -2.02 10.73 -7.26
N VAL A 206 -2.91 11.57 -7.79
CA VAL A 206 -3.62 12.60 -7.01
C VAL A 206 -5.10 12.35 -7.13
N LEU A 207 -5.73 12.04 -6.00
CA LEU A 207 -7.17 11.76 -5.92
C LEU A 207 -7.89 12.94 -5.30
N THR A 208 -9.07 13.26 -5.84
CA THR A 208 -10.00 14.23 -5.24
C THR A 208 -11.34 13.53 -5.01
N PHE A 209 -11.97 13.79 -3.87
CA PHE A 209 -13.25 13.19 -3.50
C PHE A 209 -14.33 14.27 -3.39
N ARG A 210 -15.58 13.95 -3.73
CA ARG A 210 -16.69 14.92 -3.69
C ARG A 210 -16.96 15.48 -2.29
N GLU A 211 -16.69 14.68 -1.27
CA GLU A 211 -16.98 14.98 0.13
C GLU A 211 -15.88 15.82 0.80
N THR A 212 -14.72 15.99 0.15
CA THR A 212 -13.60 16.73 0.71
C THR A 212 -13.02 17.72 -0.30
N ASN A 213 -12.64 18.91 0.16
CA ASN A 213 -11.92 19.88 -0.68
C ASN A 213 -10.41 19.60 -0.74
N HIS A 214 -9.99 18.42 -0.27
CA HIS A 214 -8.59 18.06 -0.08
C HIS A 214 -8.14 17.07 -1.15
N LYS A 215 -6.91 17.25 -1.65
CA LYS A 215 -6.29 16.31 -2.57
C LYS A 215 -5.48 15.28 -1.78
N MET A 216 -5.70 14.02 -2.12
CA MET A 216 -4.90 12.90 -1.63
C MET A 216 -3.75 12.64 -2.58
N HIS A 217 -2.53 12.87 -2.10
CA HIS A 217 -1.31 12.51 -2.80
C HIS A 217 -0.94 11.08 -2.41
N TRP A 218 -1.06 10.17 -3.35
CA TRP A 218 -0.80 8.76 -3.15
C TRP A 218 0.38 8.34 -4.03
N THR A 219 1.40 7.74 -3.42
CA THR A 219 2.54 7.17 -4.13
C THR A 219 2.66 5.70 -3.80
N MET A 220 2.88 4.87 -4.82
CA MET A 220 3.24 3.47 -4.68
C MET A 220 4.52 3.21 -5.46
N GLU A 221 5.50 2.62 -4.81
CA GLU A 221 6.62 1.96 -5.48
C GLU A 221 6.58 0.47 -5.14
N SER A 222 6.66 -0.37 -6.16
CA SER A 222 6.80 -1.80 -5.96
C SER A 222 8.01 -2.31 -6.69
N THR A 223 8.93 -2.89 -5.94
CA THR A 223 10.13 -3.53 -6.50
C THR A 223 9.84 -4.99 -6.80
N LEU A 224 10.45 -5.47 -7.87
CA LEU A 224 10.36 -6.85 -8.31
C LEU A 224 11.69 -7.55 -8.00
N PRO A 225 11.70 -8.89 -7.97
CA PRO A 225 12.94 -9.64 -7.82
C PRO A 225 13.99 -9.28 -8.87
N CYS A 226 15.25 -9.28 -8.44
CA CYS A 226 16.41 -9.05 -9.30
C CYS A 226 16.49 -10.08 -10.42
N ILE A 227 16.83 -9.60 -11.63
CA ILE A 227 17.01 -10.42 -12.82
C ILE A 227 18.41 -10.24 -13.41
N GLU A 228 18.97 -11.31 -13.97
CA GLU A 228 20.25 -11.25 -14.69
C GLU A 228 20.15 -10.41 -15.96
N MET A 229 21.11 -9.49 -16.14
CA MET A 229 21.36 -8.85 -17.43
C MET A 229 21.75 -9.92 -18.46
N VAL A 230 20.86 -10.20 -19.41
CA VAL A 230 21.26 -10.91 -20.64
C VAL A 230 21.80 -9.86 -21.60
N CYS A 231 23.05 -10.03 -22.03
CA CYS A 231 23.73 -9.08 -22.90
C CYS A 231 23.11 -9.12 -24.32
N GLY A 232 22.17 -8.22 -24.55
CA GLY A 232 21.48 -7.97 -25.79
C GLY A 232 20.34 -7.01 -25.45
N LYS A 233 20.21 -5.88 -26.15
CA LYS A 233 19.17 -4.86 -25.85
C LYS A 233 17.84 -5.58 -25.63
N ILE A 234 17.31 -5.51 -24.41
CA ILE A 234 15.98 -6.01 -24.05
C ILE A 234 15.06 -4.78 -24.19
N PRO A 235 14.33 -4.61 -25.32
CA PRO A 235 13.20 -3.71 -25.32
C PRO A 235 12.18 -4.20 -24.28
N ALA A 236 11.34 -3.31 -23.76
CA ALA A 236 10.45 -3.60 -22.63
C ALA A 236 9.63 -4.89 -22.84
N ASP A 237 9.26 -5.20 -24.09
CA ASP A 237 8.59 -6.42 -24.57
C ASP A 237 9.31 -7.74 -24.24
N GLN A 238 10.64 -7.77 -24.08
CA GLN A 238 11.41 -8.98 -23.76
C GLN A 238 11.59 -9.24 -22.26
N LEU A 239 11.35 -8.25 -21.39
CA LEU A 239 11.24 -8.45 -19.94
C LEU A 239 10.02 -9.32 -19.59
N PHE A 240 8.95 -9.22 -20.39
CA PHE A 240 7.69 -9.96 -20.20
C PHE A 240 7.84 -11.47 -20.43
N LEU A 241 8.71 -11.90 -21.34
CA LEU A 241 8.87 -13.32 -21.68
C LEU A 241 9.62 -14.09 -20.58
N LYS A 242 10.64 -13.49 -19.95
CA LYS A 242 11.52 -14.20 -19.01
C LYS A 242 10.83 -14.60 -17.69
N TYR A 243 9.80 -13.86 -17.27
CA TYR A 243 9.04 -14.21 -16.06
C TYR A 243 7.94 -15.26 -16.33
N SER A 244 7.55 -15.50 -17.58
CA SER A 244 6.58 -16.56 -17.92
C SER A 244 7.20 -17.97 -17.82
N ASP A 245 8.53 -18.07 -17.87
CA ASP A 245 9.27 -19.35 -17.88
C ASP A 245 9.72 -19.79 -16.46
N GLN A 246 9.23 -19.17 -15.39
CA GLN A 246 9.49 -19.70 -14.04
C GLN A 246 8.63 -20.95 -13.78
N PRO A 247 9.24 -22.13 -13.55
CA PRO A 247 8.49 -23.35 -13.30
C PRO A 247 7.67 -23.22 -12.02
N SER A 248 6.44 -23.72 -12.07
CA SER A 248 5.54 -23.72 -10.93
C SER A 248 6.17 -24.43 -9.72
N LEU A 249 5.77 -24.07 -8.51
CA LEU A 249 6.20 -24.73 -7.26
C LEU A 249 6.02 -26.27 -7.32
N GLN A 250 5.04 -26.76 -8.10
CA GLN A 250 4.85 -28.19 -8.36
C GLN A 250 5.91 -28.81 -9.27
N GLU A 251 6.42 -28.08 -10.27
CA GLU A 251 7.51 -28.54 -11.13
C GLU A 251 8.86 -28.51 -10.41
N GLN A 252 9.07 -27.51 -9.55
CA GLN A 252 10.24 -27.46 -8.67
C GLN A 252 10.24 -28.63 -7.68
N LEU A 253 9.08 -28.96 -7.08
CA LEU A 253 8.92 -30.13 -6.22
C LEU A 253 9.18 -31.44 -6.98
N ARG A 254 8.68 -31.61 -8.20
CA ARG A 254 8.97 -32.79 -9.03
C ARG A 254 10.47 -32.93 -9.34
N HIS A 255 11.15 -31.81 -9.57
CA HIS A 255 12.58 -31.81 -9.88
C HIS A 255 13.45 -32.16 -8.66
N VAL A 256 13.03 -31.78 -7.46
CA VAL A 256 13.65 -32.19 -6.20
C VAL A 256 13.36 -33.66 -5.90
N GLN A 257 12.14 -34.13 -6.17
CA GLN A 257 11.77 -35.54 -5.97
C GLN A 257 12.49 -36.49 -6.94
N SER A 258 12.73 -36.07 -8.19
CA SER A 258 13.53 -36.86 -9.13
C SER A 258 15.00 -36.93 -8.73
N HIS A 259 15.55 -35.88 -8.13
CA HIS A 259 16.91 -35.89 -7.57
C HIS A 259 17.05 -36.77 -6.33
N LEU A 260 16.05 -36.78 -5.44
CA LEU A 260 16.04 -37.66 -4.26
C LEU A 260 15.99 -39.15 -4.64
N ASN A 261 15.26 -39.52 -5.70
CA ASN A 261 15.22 -40.89 -6.21
C ASN A 261 16.54 -41.36 -6.86
N HIS A 262 17.42 -40.43 -7.25
CA HIS A 262 18.75 -40.76 -7.77
C HIS A 262 19.82 -40.88 -6.67
N ILE A 263 19.58 -40.37 -5.47
CA ILE A 263 20.54 -40.38 -4.34
C ILE A 263 20.33 -41.58 -3.42
N LEU A 264 19.17 -42.25 -3.45
CA LEU A 264 18.90 -43.47 -2.70
C LEU A 264 18.45 -44.63 -3.61
N PRO A 265 19.36 -45.31 -4.32
CA PRO A 265 19.06 -46.63 -4.83
C PRO A 265 19.24 -47.64 -3.69
N HIS A 266 18.18 -48.37 -3.39
CA HIS A 266 18.12 -49.55 -2.51
C HIS A 266 18.18 -49.33 -0.98
N SER A 267 16.99 -49.33 -0.39
CA SER A 267 16.75 -49.96 0.91
C SER A 267 15.38 -50.64 0.84
N ASN A 268 15.36 -51.82 0.26
CA ASN A 268 14.30 -52.81 0.43
C ASN A 268 14.95 -54.17 0.21
N ASP A 269 15.62 -54.65 1.25
CA ASP A 269 15.91 -56.06 1.50
C ASP A 269 16.42 -56.19 2.94
N LEU A 270 15.55 -56.65 3.85
CA LEU A 270 15.81 -57.67 4.89
C LEU A 270 14.73 -57.63 6.00
N VAL A 271 13.89 -58.68 5.98
CA VAL A 271 13.12 -59.35 7.05
C VAL A 271 12.19 -58.52 7.93
#